data_AF-A0A0Q4DPI6-F1
#
_entry.id   AF-A0A0Q4DPI6-F1
#
_cell.length_a   1.000
_cell.length_b   1.000
_cell.length_c   1.000
_cell.angle_alpha   90.00
_cell.angle_beta   90.00
_cell.angle_gamma   90.00
#
_symmetry.space_group_name_H-M   'P 1'
#
loop_
_entity.id
_entity.type
_entity.pdbx_description
1 polymer ?
#
loop_
_entity_poly.entity_id
_entity_poly.type
_entity_poly.pdbx_seq_one_letter_code
_entity_poly.pdbx_strand_id
1 'polypeptide(L)'
;MKLTINQRRVLNVLDRLANEGAACPTNAVLAESIGADTSDAAKAFADLRRLGVIAVVTLRAKRRVTIIATSATTAPLPDTPAAPVQRAGVDA
;
A
#
# COMPACT_ATOMS: atom_id res chain seq x y z
N MET A 1 -7.86 -10.82 -19.91
CA MET A 1 -6.86 -11.27 -18.92
C MET A 1 -7.59 -11.75 -17.67
N LYS A 2 -7.23 -12.91 -17.09
CA LYS A 2 -7.89 -13.43 -15.87
C LYS A 2 -6.96 -13.23 -14.67
N LEU A 3 -7.40 -12.41 -13.70
CA LEU A 3 -6.67 -12.23 -12.43
C LEU A 3 -6.78 -13.49 -11.57
N THR A 4 -5.71 -13.82 -10.85
CA THR A 4 -5.73 -14.84 -9.79
C THR A 4 -6.57 -14.36 -8.60
N ILE A 5 -6.87 -15.28 -7.67
CA ILE A 5 -7.68 -14.93 -6.50
C ILE A 5 -7.01 -13.87 -5.62
N ASN A 6 -5.71 -13.98 -5.37
CA ASN A 6 -4.96 -13.02 -4.56
C ASN A 6 -4.83 -11.67 -5.29
N GLN A 7 -4.59 -11.67 -6.61
CA GLN A 7 -4.59 -10.44 -7.40
C GLN A 7 -5.94 -9.71 -7.33
N ARG A 8 -7.06 -10.44 -7.45
CA ARG A 8 -8.39 -9.85 -7.32
C ARG A 8 -8.64 -9.29 -5.92
N ARG A 9 -8.26 -10.03 -4.87
CA ARG A 9 -8.42 -9.58 -3.48
C ARG A 9 -7.58 -8.32 -3.20
N VAL A 10 -6.31 -8.30 -3.61
CA VAL A 10 -5.44 -7.11 -3.47
C VAL A 10 -6.02 -5.93 -4.23
N LEU A 11 -6.48 -6.13 -5.47
CA LEU A 11 -7.09 -5.06 -6.26
C LEU A 11 -8.32 -4.48 -5.56
N ASN A 12 -9.21 -5.33 -5.05
CA ASN A 12 -10.43 -4.88 -4.36
C ASN A 12 -10.11 -4.06 -3.10
N VAL A 13 -9.09 -4.45 -2.33
CA VAL A 13 -8.64 -3.68 -1.16
C VAL A 13 -8.09 -2.32 -1.59
N LEU A 14 -7.22 -2.28 -2.59
CA LEU A 14 -6.62 -1.04 -3.08
C LEU A 14 -7.66 -0.09 -3.69
N ASP A 15 -8.62 -0.62 -4.44
CA ASP A 15 -9.70 0.16 -5.04
C ASP A 15 -10.60 0.77 -3.96
N ARG A 16 -10.97 0.00 -2.94
CA ARG A 16 -11.70 0.53 -1.78
C ARG A 16 -10.94 1.68 -1.10
N LEU A 17 -9.67 1.49 -0.77
CA LEU A 17 -8.87 2.51 -0.10
C LEU A 17 -8.64 3.75 -0.98
N ALA A 18 -8.52 3.56 -2.29
CA ALA A 18 -8.42 4.66 -3.25
C ALA A 18 -9.70 5.50 -3.29
N ASN A 19 -10.87 4.86 -3.26
CA ASN A 19 -12.17 5.55 -3.20
C ASN A 19 -12.42 6.23 -1.85
N GLU A 20 -11.90 5.67 -0.76
CA GLU A 20 -11.97 6.27 0.59
C GLU A 20 -10.91 7.38 0.80
N GLY A 21 -9.98 7.57 -0.15
CA GLY A 21 -8.85 8.48 0.02
C GLY A 21 -7.90 8.06 1.15
N ALA A 22 -7.90 6.78 1.51
CA ALA A 22 -7.09 6.23 2.59
C ALA A 22 -5.63 5.99 2.15
N ALA A 23 -4.73 5.92 3.13
CA ALA A 23 -3.32 5.67 2.88
C ALA A 23 -3.10 4.28 2.25
N CYS A 24 -2.12 4.18 1.35
CA CYS A 24 -1.74 2.88 0.82
C CYS A 24 -1.16 1.98 1.94
N PRO A 25 -1.69 0.77 2.16
CA PRO A 25 -1.27 -0.12 3.25
C PRO A 25 0.16 -0.61 3.03
N THR A 26 0.77 -1.33 3.98
CA THR A 26 2.00 -2.12 3.75
C THR A 26 1.67 -3.51 3.16
N ASN A 27 2.66 -4.28 2.73
CA ASN A 27 2.40 -5.65 2.25
C ASN A 27 1.90 -6.59 3.36
N ALA A 28 2.36 -6.39 4.59
CA ALA A 28 1.88 -7.14 5.75
C ALA A 28 0.39 -6.86 6.02
N VAL A 29 -0.01 -5.58 6.00
CA VAL A 29 -1.42 -5.18 6.16
C VAL A 29 -2.28 -5.69 5.00
N LEU A 30 -1.75 -5.70 3.77
CA LEU A 30 -2.45 -6.31 2.63
C LEU A 30 -2.66 -7.81 2.82
N ALA A 31 -1.64 -8.53 3.27
CA ALA A 31 -1.70 -9.96 3.53
C ALA A 31 -2.78 -10.31 4.57
N GLU A 32 -2.79 -9.59 5.69
CA GLU A 32 -3.83 -9.71 6.72
C GLU A 32 -5.22 -9.45 6.13
N SER A 33 -5.37 -8.37 5.35
CA SER A 33 -6.65 -7.97 4.74
C SER A 33 -7.22 -9.01 3.76
N ILE A 34 -6.36 -9.81 3.11
CA ILE A 34 -6.77 -10.80 2.10
C ILE A 34 -6.71 -12.25 2.61
N GLY A 35 -6.27 -12.46 3.86
CA GLY A 35 -6.07 -13.78 4.45
C GLY A 35 -5.02 -14.63 3.73
N ALA A 36 -3.87 -14.03 3.39
CA ALA A 36 -2.77 -14.72 2.70
C ALA A 36 -1.41 -14.38 3.33
N ASP A 37 -0.36 -15.07 2.90
CA ASP A 37 1.00 -14.77 3.34
C ASP A 37 1.52 -13.45 2.75
N THR A 38 2.45 -12.82 3.46
CA THR A 38 3.07 -11.55 3.02
C THR A 38 3.76 -11.69 1.66
N SER A 39 4.39 -12.84 1.38
CA SER A 39 5.02 -13.14 0.09
C SER A 39 3.99 -13.21 -1.05
N ASP A 40 2.84 -13.83 -0.80
CA ASP A 40 1.75 -13.96 -1.77
C ASP A 40 1.08 -12.61 -2.06
N ALA A 41 0.84 -11.81 -1.03
CA ALA A 41 0.32 -10.45 -1.19
C ALA A 41 1.31 -9.56 -1.96
N ALA A 42 2.61 -9.64 -1.64
CA ALA A 42 3.65 -8.90 -2.35
C ALA A 42 3.75 -9.32 -3.82
N LYS A 43 3.69 -10.64 -4.11
CA LYS A 43 3.69 -11.16 -5.48
C LYS A 43 2.47 -10.68 -6.26
N ALA A 44 1.28 -10.80 -5.68
CA ALA A 44 0.04 -10.32 -6.30
C ALA A 44 0.08 -8.82 -6.60
N PHE A 45 0.58 -8.02 -5.66
CA PHE A 45 0.77 -6.57 -5.84
C PHE A 45 1.75 -6.26 -6.98
N ALA A 46 2.90 -6.94 -7.02
CA ALA A 46 3.89 -6.78 -8.08
C ALA A 46 3.34 -7.19 -9.45
N ASP A 47 2.58 -8.28 -9.52
CA ASP A 47 1.92 -8.72 -10.75
C ASP A 47 0.89 -7.72 -11.24
N LEU A 48 0.03 -7.17 -10.37
CA LEU A 48 -0.93 -6.13 -10.76
C LEU A 48 -0.25 -4.91 -11.37
N ARG A 49 0.90 -4.50 -10.81
CA ARG A 49 1.73 -3.43 -11.38
C ARG A 49 2.30 -3.83 -12.73
N ARG A 50 2.89 -5.02 -12.84
CA ARG A 50 3.49 -5.54 -14.08
C ARG A 50 2.46 -5.65 -15.21
N LEU A 51 1.23 -6.00 -14.87
CA LEU A 51 0.11 -6.13 -15.80
C LEU A 51 -0.58 -4.81 -16.13
N GLY A 52 -0.11 -3.68 -15.57
CA GLY A 52 -0.67 -2.35 -15.82
C GLY A 52 -2.07 -2.13 -15.24
N VAL A 53 -2.48 -2.96 -14.27
CA VAL A 53 -3.77 -2.79 -13.57
C VAL A 53 -3.67 -1.65 -12.54
N ILE A 54 -2.49 -1.50 -11.93
CA ILE A 54 -2.18 -0.41 -11.02
C ILE A 54 -0.88 0.30 -11.42
N ALA A 55 -0.82 1.60 -11.19
CA ALA A 55 0.44 2.35 -11.18
C ALA A 55 0.86 2.61 -9.74
N VAL A 56 2.18 2.59 -9.49
CA VAL A 56 2.76 2.81 -8.16
C VAL A 56 3.82 3.90 -8.26
N VAL A 57 3.64 4.95 -7.48
CA VAL A 57 4.64 6.00 -7.28
C VAL A 57 5.19 5.88 -5.86
N THR A 58 6.52 5.88 -5.71
CA THR A 58 7.17 5.85 -4.40
C THR A 58 7.76 7.23 -4.10
N LEU A 59 7.33 7.85 -3.01
CA LEU A 59 7.81 9.14 -2.51
C LEU A 59 8.36 8.94 -1.10
N ARG A 60 9.67 9.13 -0.89
CA ARG A 60 10.32 9.03 0.45
C ARG A 60 9.88 7.79 1.25
N ALA A 61 10.01 6.61 0.64
CA ALA A 61 9.59 5.30 1.19
C ALA A 61 8.07 5.08 1.34
N LYS A 62 7.23 6.02 0.91
CA LYS A 62 5.76 5.90 0.93
C LYS A 62 5.26 5.60 -0.45
N ARG A 63 4.35 4.64 -0.56
CA ARG A 63 3.73 4.28 -1.84
C ARG A 63 2.39 4.98 -2.02
N ARG A 64 2.17 5.49 -3.22
CA ARG A 64 0.88 5.97 -3.72
C ARG A 64 0.49 5.07 -4.88
N VAL A 65 -0.73 4.52 -4.83
CA VAL A 65 -1.23 3.57 -5.82
C VAL A 65 -2.41 4.19 -6.56
N THR A 66 -2.36 4.14 -7.88
CA THR A 66 -3.45 4.54 -8.77
C THR A 66 -4.03 3.31 -9.45
N ILE A 67 -5.35 3.15 -9.38
CA ILE A 67 -6.08 2.12 -10.11
C ILE A 67 -6.28 2.63 -11.54
N ILE A 68 -5.71 1.94 -12.53
CA ILE A 68 -5.67 2.46 -13.91
C ILE A 68 -7.08 2.56 -14.53
N ALA A 69 -7.94 1.59 -14.24
CA ALA A 69 -9.28 1.54 -14.82
C ALA A 69 -10.19 2.68 -14.34
N THR A 70 -10.01 3.16 -13.09
CA THR A 70 -10.89 4.16 -12.46
C THR A 70 -10.20 5.50 -12.24
N SER A 71 -8.88 5.58 -12.41
CA SER A 71 -8.03 6.70 -12.00
C SER A 71 -8.09 7.04 -10.50
N ALA A 72 -8.79 6.24 -9.69
CA ALA A 72 -8.84 6.39 -8.24
C ALA A 72 -7.44 6.18 -7.66
N THR A 73 -7.08 6.98 -6.66
CA THR A 73 -5.72 6.96 -6.11
C THR A 73 -5.74 7.00 -4.59
N THR A 74 -4.94 6.14 -3.95
CA THR A 74 -4.76 6.15 -2.49
C THR A 74 -4.06 7.43 -2.03
N ALA A 75 -4.29 7.84 -0.78
CA ALA A 75 -3.49 8.89 -0.16
C ALA A 75 -2.03 8.42 0.08
N PRO A 76 -1.06 9.35 0.12
CA PRO A 76 0.25 9.06 0.67
C PRO A 76 0.13 8.73 2.16
N LEU A 77 0.99 7.83 2.68
CA LEU A 77 1.07 7.59 4.12
C LEU A 77 1.33 8.93 4.83
N PRO A 78 0.62 9.31 5.91
CA PRO A 78 0.88 10.57 6.60
C PRO A 78 2.33 10.64 7.08
N ASP A 79 2.97 11.80 6.95
CA ASP A 79 4.24 12.10 7.61
C ASP A 79 3.94 12.15 9.11
N THR A 80 3.95 11.00 9.79
CA THR A 80 4.10 11.05 11.24
C THR A 80 5.49 11.67 11.47
N PRO A 81 5.61 12.87 12.06
CA PRO A 81 6.91 13.35 12.46
C PRO A 81 7.50 12.29 13.39
N ALA A 82 8.73 11.86 13.12
CA ALA A 82 9.46 11.02 14.05
C ALA A 82 9.29 11.62 15.45
N ALA A 83 8.77 10.84 16.40
CA ALA A 83 8.62 11.29 17.77
C ALA A 83 9.92 12.01 18.18
N PRO A 84 9.86 13.19 18.83
CA PRO A 84 11.07 13.85 19.27
C PRO A 84 11.85 12.85 20.11
N VAL A 85 13.06 12.50 19.66
CA VAL A 85 14.03 11.82 20.49
C VAL A 85 14.31 12.76 21.65
N GLN A 86 13.56 12.56 22.73
CA GLN A 86 13.75 13.28 23.98
C GLN A 86 15.12 12.81 24.47
N ARG A 87 16.16 13.59 24.15
CA ARG A 87 17.49 13.39 24.73
C ARG A 87 17.29 13.58 26.22
N ALA A 88 17.22 12.46 26.93
CA ALA A 88 17.26 12.43 28.38
C ALA A 88 18.49 13.22 28.81
N GLY A 89 18.27 14.14 29.75
CA GLY A 89 19.29 15.04 30.25
C GLY A 89 20.54 14.31 30.69
N VAL A 90 21.67 14.97 30.48
CA VAL A 90 22.88 14.77 31.28
C VAL A 90 23.16 16.11 31.92
N ASP A 91 22.60 16.31 33.10
CA ASP A 91 23.21 17.16 34.12
C ASP A 91 24.51 16.49 34.55
N ALA A 92 25.63 17.21 34.39
CA ALA A 92 26.84 17.10 35.20
C ALA A 92 27.71 18.34 34.96
#